data_AF-A0A5J5CAD7-F1
#
_entry.id   AF-A0A5J5CAD7-F1
#
_cell.length_a   1.000
_cell.length_b   1.000
_cell.length_c   1.000
_cell.angle_alpha   90.00
_cell.angle_beta   90.00
_cell.angle_gamma   90.00
#
_symmetry.space_group_name_H-M   'P 1'
#
loop_
_entity.id
_entity.type
_entity.pdbx_description
1 polymer ?
#
loop_
_entity_poly.entity_id
_entity_poly.type
_entity_poly.pdbx_seq_one_letter_code
_entity_poly.pdbx_strand_id
1 'polypeptide(L)'
;MFRLRMTSSLFSLFLLSMSFIMAAAQPAGCKIRITDKGLDMLKFETQRFVEEELSNISMPEMIGKEGRFQYTITDVKITELNLTHADLQFVPEVGLLFDVQNSSISLSFHRRILYWFFYDTGNINASAEGVNINTVLSLIRDDEGRLKINNITCDAKINKMRARFSGTLGKVYDFISKFLTSGMRFLLNQQICPALNHSALVHVNAMLDTIPVRTEVDQFIGIDYSLIDDPVVTSRSLDMHFRGMFFDLSDPHQHAGELRGEPGDPRVRPDGLPRSVRVLLRQWNVRVLQGGGLPDGHHHEK
;
A
#
# COMPACT_ATOMS: atom_id res chain seq x y z
N MET A 1 72.51 2.64 25.53
CA MET A 1 71.31 3.30 24.96
C MET A 1 70.52 2.28 24.17
N PHE A 2 69.42 1.76 24.73
CA PHE A 2 68.53 0.83 24.04
C PHE A 2 67.59 1.62 23.11
N ARG A 3 67.71 1.43 21.79
CA ARG A 3 66.70 1.89 20.84
C ARG A 3 65.59 0.83 20.79
N LEU A 4 64.43 1.12 21.39
CA LEU A 4 63.22 0.35 21.15
C LEU A 4 62.75 0.60 19.72
N ARG A 5 62.77 -0.45 18.90
CA ARG A 5 62.17 -0.48 17.58
C ARG A 5 60.69 -0.80 17.79
N MET A 6 59.86 0.23 17.99
CA MET A 6 58.41 0.07 18.10
C MET A 6 57.86 -0.43 16.76
N THR A 7 57.20 -1.57 16.83
CA THR A 7 56.62 -2.35 15.74
C THR A 7 55.48 -1.58 15.06
N SER A 8 55.64 -1.30 13.77
CA SER A 8 54.64 -0.68 12.88
C SER A 8 53.27 -1.37 12.88
N SER A 9 53.22 -2.67 13.22
CA SER A 9 51.98 -3.46 13.28
C SER A 9 51.05 -3.08 14.45
N LEU A 10 51.59 -2.69 15.61
CA LEU A 10 50.76 -2.32 16.78
C LEU A 10 50.10 -0.95 16.60
N PHE A 11 50.73 -0.04 15.87
CA PHE A 11 50.16 1.27 15.54
C PHE A 11 49.01 1.15 14.54
N SER A 12 49.12 0.19 13.59
CA SER A 12 48.07 -0.09 12.61
C SER A 12 46.83 -0.74 13.25
N LEU A 13 46.99 -1.58 14.27
CA LEU A 13 45.86 -2.14 15.04
C LEU A 13 45.15 -1.07 15.89
N PHE A 14 45.90 -0.13 16.48
CA PHE A 14 45.32 0.95 17.29
C PHE A 14 44.54 1.97 16.44
N LEU A 15 45.00 2.24 15.21
CA LEU A 15 44.27 3.04 14.23
C LEU A 15 43.01 2.33 13.70
N LEU A 16 43.03 0.99 13.55
CA LEU A 16 41.85 0.21 13.15
C LEU A 16 40.78 0.13 14.26
N SER A 17 41.16 0.25 15.54
CA SER A 17 40.20 0.21 16.66
C SER A 17 39.48 1.53 16.92
N MET A 18 39.98 2.66 16.39
CA MET A 18 39.42 4.00 16.62
C MET A 18 38.40 4.46 15.57
N SER A 19 38.17 3.68 14.50
CA SER A 19 37.28 4.06 13.39
C SER A 19 35.84 3.56 13.51
N PHE A 20 35.46 2.88 14.60
CA PHE A 20 34.06 2.58 14.90
C PHE A 20 33.40 3.73 15.67
N ILE A 21 33.29 4.91 15.04
CA ILE A 21 32.27 5.86 15.44
C ILE A 21 30.96 5.28 14.91
N MET A 22 30.20 4.56 15.76
CA MET A 22 28.80 4.34 15.45
C MET A 22 28.16 5.72 15.32
N ALA A 23 27.74 6.08 14.10
CA ALA A 23 26.88 7.22 13.90
C ALA A 23 25.64 6.99 14.79
N ALA A 24 25.48 7.81 15.83
CA ALA A 24 24.30 7.76 16.67
C ALA A 24 23.09 8.02 15.75
N ALA A 25 22.12 7.11 15.76
CA ALA A 25 20.88 7.30 15.01
C ALA A 25 20.26 8.64 15.44
N GLN A 26 19.94 9.50 14.47
CA GLN A 26 19.28 10.77 14.77
C GLN A 26 17.95 10.46 15.48
N PRO A 27 17.67 11.07 16.65
CA PRO A 27 16.42 10.83 17.34
C PRO A 27 15.25 11.33 16.49
N ALA A 28 14.18 10.54 16.42
CA ALA A 28 12.96 10.94 15.72
C ALA A 28 12.30 12.12 16.45
N GLY A 29 12.03 13.22 15.73
CA GLY A 29 11.27 14.35 16.28
C GLY A 29 9.77 14.06 16.35
N CYS A 30 9.27 13.19 15.46
CA CYS A 30 7.89 12.72 15.48
C CYS A 30 7.83 11.22 15.15
N LYS A 31 6.93 10.49 15.80
CA LYS A 31 6.66 9.08 15.50
C LYS A 31 5.17 8.92 15.19
N ILE A 32 4.86 8.45 14.00
CA ILE A 32 3.50 8.08 13.61
C ILE A 32 3.38 6.56 13.71
N ARG A 33 2.29 6.10 14.31
CA ARG A 33 1.99 4.68 14.48
C ARG A 33 0.61 4.39 13.92
N ILE A 34 0.55 3.50 12.92
CA ILE A 34 -0.68 2.92 12.44
C ILE A 34 -0.87 1.60 13.18
N THR A 35 -2.03 1.44 13.83
CA THR A 35 -2.41 0.23 14.57
C THR A 35 -3.47 -0.55 13.80
N ASP A 36 -3.91 -1.70 14.31
CA ASP A 36 -4.98 -2.51 13.70
C ASP A 36 -6.24 -1.68 13.42
N LYS A 37 -6.63 -0.78 14.35
CA LYS A 37 -7.75 0.14 14.14
C LYS A 37 -7.55 1.11 12.96
N GLY A 38 -6.30 1.47 12.69
CA GLY A 38 -5.95 2.29 11.53
C GLY A 38 -6.05 1.49 10.24
N LEU A 39 -5.62 0.22 10.25
CA LEU A 39 -5.81 -0.68 9.11
C LEU A 39 -7.29 -0.93 8.83
N ASP A 40 -8.12 -1.08 9.86
CA ASP A 40 -9.57 -1.22 9.72
C ASP A 40 -10.20 -0.03 8.97
N MET A 41 -9.69 1.19 9.20
CA MET A 41 -10.12 2.37 8.47
C MET A 41 -9.67 2.36 7.01
N LEU A 42 -8.44 1.90 6.74
CA LEU A 42 -7.87 1.83 5.40
C LEU A 42 -8.46 0.69 4.56
N LYS A 43 -9.03 -0.33 5.22
CA LYS A 43 -9.58 -1.53 4.58
C LYS A 43 -10.61 -1.21 3.50
N PHE A 44 -11.56 -0.32 3.80
CA PHE A 44 -12.62 0.04 2.85
C PHE A 44 -12.07 0.77 1.63
N GLU A 45 -11.20 1.76 1.83
CA GLU A 45 -10.57 2.50 0.73
C GLU A 45 -9.69 1.59 -0.13
N THR A 46 -8.99 0.64 0.50
CA THR A 46 -8.15 -0.33 -0.22
C THR A 46 -8.99 -1.28 -1.06
N GLN A 47 -10.11 -1.80 -0.53
CA GLN A 47 -11.04 -2.64 -1.29
C GLN A 47 -11.57 -1.89 -2.51
N ARG A 48 -12.05 -0.65 -2.31
CA ARG A 48 -12.56 0.18 -3.39
C ARG A 48 -11.51 0.45 -4.47
N PHE A 49 -10.30 0.80 -4.06
CA PHE A 49 -9.18 1.00 -4.98
C PHE A 49 -8.93 -0.27 -5.81
N VAL A 50 -8.88 -1.45 -5.17
CA VAL A 50 -8.71 -2.72 -5.88
C VAL A 50 -9.87 -3.02 -6.84
N GLU A 51 -11.10 -2.73 -6.46
CA GLU A 51 -12.27 -2.89 -7.33
C GLU A 51 -12.18 -2.01 -8.58
N GLU A 52 -11.78 -0.74 -8.41
CA GLU A 52 -11.61 0.21 -9.51
C GLU A 52 -10.49 -0.22 -10.46
N GLU A 53 -9.34 -0.61 -9.92
CA GLU A 53 -8.19 -1.05 -10.70
C GLU A 53 -8.46 -2.35 -11.47
N LEU A 54 -9.05 -3.35 -10.79
CA LEU A 54 -9.37 -4.63 -11.45
C LEU A 54 -10.51 -4.49 -12.46
N SER A 55 -11.49 -3.61 -12.23
CA SER A 55 -12.59 -3.40 -13.19
C SER A 55 -12.11 -2.83 -14.53
N ASN A 56 -10.99 -2.10 -14.52
CA ASN A 56 -10.45 -1.42 -15.69
C ASN A 56 -9.42 -2.24 -16.48
N ILE A 57 -9.16 -3.50 -16.08
CA ILE A 57 -8.14 -4.31 -16.76
C ILE A 57 -8.58 -4.71 -18.17
N SER A 58 -7.64 -4.63 -19.10
CA SER A 58 -7.84 -5.08 -20.47
C SER A 58 -7.53 -6.59 -20.57
N MET A 59 -8.51 -7.34 -21.05
CA MET A 59 -8.39 -8.78 -21.25
C MET A 59 -8.03 -9.08 -22.71
N PRO A 60 -7.05 -9.97 -22.98
CA PRO A 60 -6.72 -10.34 -24.34
C PRO A 60 -7.85 -11.14 -25.00
N GLU A 61 -7.95 -11.01 -26.32
CA GLU A 61 -8.83 -11.86 -27.12
C GLU A 61 -8.39 -13.32 -27.02
N MET A 62 -9.37 -14.22 -26.90
CA MET A 62 -9.11 -15.66 -26.96
C MET A 62 -9.66 -16.24 -28.25
N ILE A 63 -8.79 -16.93 -28.97
CA ILE A 63 -9.14 -17.61 -30.21
C ILE A 63 -8.66 -19.06 -30.10
N GLY A 64 -9.49 -20.01 -30.53
CA GLY A 64 -9.07 -21.41 -30.58
C GLY A 64 -9.94 -22.26 -31.49
N LYS A 65 -9.39 -23.42 -31.87
CA LYS A 65 -10.02 -24.39 -32.76
C LYS A 65 -9.75 -25.81 -32.27
N GLU A 66 -10.82 -26.58 -32.09
CA GLU A 66 -10.77 -27.98 -31.68
C GLU A 66 -11.68 -28.80 -32.61
N GLY A 67 -11.11 -29.57 -33.53
CA GLY A 67 -11.87 -30.30 -34.55
C GLY A 67 -12.77 -29.41 -35.40
N ARG A 68 -14.09 -29.56 -35.27
CA ARG A 68 -15.12 -28.76 -35.98
C ARG A 68 -15.59 -27.54 -35.18
N PHE A 69 -15.05 -27.32 -34.01
CA PHE A 69 -15.36 -26.22 -33.13
C PHE A 69 -14.31 -25.12 -33.28
N GLN A 70 -14.75 -23.90 -33.55
CA GLN A 70 -13.92 -22.69 -33.51
C GLN A 70 -14.60 -21.69 -32.60
N TYR A 71 -13.82 -20.99 -31.79
CA TYR A 71 -14.33 -19.93 -30.95
C TYR A 71 -13.44 -18.70 -30.97
N THR A 72 -14.09 -17.56 -30.80
CA THR A 72 -13.49 -16.27 -30.58
C THR A 72 -14.24 -15.63 -29.41
N ILE A 73 -13.51 -15.16 -28.41
CA ILE A 73 -14.05 -14.42 -27.28
C ILE A 73 -13.36 -13.06 -27.23
N THR A 74 -14.16 -12.01 -27.34
CA THR A 74 -13.73 -10.61 -27.32
C THR A 74 -14.46 -9.86 -26.22
N ASP A 75 -14.02 -8.61 -25.99
CA ASP A 75 -14.72 -7.65 -25.13
C ASP A 75 -14.99 -8.19 -23.73
N VAL A 76 -14.05 -8.96 -23.18
CA VAL A 76 -14.15 -9.47 -21.82
C VAL A 76 -14.01 -8.29 -20.85
N LYS A 77 -15.05 -8.06 -20.06
CA LYS A 77 -15.15 -6.97 -19.09
C LYS A 77 -15.56 -7.52 -17.74
N ILE A 78 -14.89 -7.07 -16.69
CA ILE A 78 -15.38 -7.28 -15.34
C ILE A 78 -16.54 -6.32 -15.11
N THR A 79 -17.66 -6.85 -14.66
CA THR A 79 -18.88 -6.06 -14.41
C THR A 79 -19.12 -5.81 -12.93
N GLU A 80 -18.60 -6.69 -12.07
CA GLU A 80 -18.76 -6.60 -10.62
C GLU A 80 -17.65 -7.40 -9.93
N LEU A 81 -17.07 -6.85 -8.88
CA LEU A 81 -16.22 -7.57 -7.94
C LEU A 81 -16.89 -7.57 -6.57
N ASN A 82 -16.94 -8.73 -5.93
CA ASN A 82 -17.48 -8.85 -4.59
C ASN A 82 -16.38 -9.29 -3.62
N LEU A 83 -15.75 -8.29 -2.98
CA LEU A 83 -14.64 -8.47 -2.03
C LEU A 83 -15.11 -8.59 -0.57
N THR A 84 -16.20 -9.33 -0.33
CA THR A 84 -16.86 -9.41 1.00
C THR A 84 -15.97 -9.89 2.14
N HIS A 85 -15.02 -10.79 1.89
CA HIS A 85 -14.07 -11.28 2.91
C HIS A 85 -12.65 -10.81 2.60
N ALA A 86 -12.49 -9.51 2.43
CA ALA A 86 -11.18 -8.88 2.36
C ALA A 86 -10.71 -8.40 3.74
N ASP A 87 -9.41 -8.35 3.97
CA ASP A 87 -8.79 -7.93 5.22
C ASP A 87 -7.41 -7.27 5.02
N LEU A 88 -6.99 -6.47 6.00
CA LEU A 88 -5.67 -5.84 6.01
C LEU A 88 -4.93 -6.18 7.31
N GLN A 89 -3.72 -6.72 7.18
CA GLN A 89 -2.96 -7.24 8.31
C GLN A 89 -1.50 -6.82 8.25
N PHE A 90 -0.86 -6.73 9.41
CA PHE A 90 0.58 -6.54 9.48
C PHE A 90 1.32 -7.87 9.30
N VAL A 91 2.35 -7.87 8.45
CA VAL A 91 3.33 -8.95 8.36
C VAL A 91 4.63 -8.44 8.98
N PRO A 92 5.00 -8.90 10.20
CA PRO A 92 6.18 -8.42 10.91
C PRO A 92 7.43 -8.47 10.04
N GLU A 93 8.24 -7.40 10.08
CA GLU A 93 9.50 -7.25 9.32
C GLU A 93 9.35 -7.24 7.78
N VAL A 94 8.15 -7.44 7.25
CA VAL A 94 7.91 -7.53 5.80
C VAL A 94 7.09 -6.36 5.28
N GLY A 95 5.89 -6.13 5.83
CA GLY A 95 4.94 -5.23 5.19
C GLY A 95 3.47 -5.35 5.59
N LEU A 96 2.59 -4.90 4.71
CA LEU A 96 1.13 -5.00 4.86
C LEU A 96 0.57 -6.07 3.93
N LEU A 97 -0.24 -6.98 4.47
CA LEU A 97 -0.97 -7.99 3.72
C LEU A 97 -2.39 -7.49 3.45
N PHE A 98 -2.77 -7.44 2.18
CA PHE A 98 -4.15 -7.41 1.73
C PHE A 98 -4.58 -8.82 1.34
N ASP A 99 -5.48 -9.40 2.11
CA ASP A 99 -5.97 -10.77 1.95
C ASP A 99 -7.44 -10.75 1.55
N VAL A 100 -7.78 -11.44 0.48
CA VAL A 100 -9.15 -11.62 0.00
C VAL A 100 -9.43 -13.10 -0.04
N GLN A 101 -10.53 -13.54 0.59
CA GLN A 101 -10.90 -14.94 0.65
C GLN A 101 -12.32 -15.19 0.12
N ASN A 102 -12.48 -16.29 -0.60
CA ASN A 102 -13.78 -16.80 -1.05
C ASN A 102 -14.69 -15.75 -1.71
N SER A 103 -14.09 -14.85 -2.49
CA SER A 103 -14.78 -13.78 -3.21
C SER A 103 -15.33 -14.25 -4.55
N SER A 104 -16.06 -13.37 -5.23
CA SER A 104 -16.54 -13.60 -6.59
C SER A 104 -16.29 -12.42 -7.52
N ILE A 105 -16.12 -12.73 -8.80
CA ILE A 105 -15.97 -11.75 -9.88
C ILE A 105 -17.01 -12.09 -10.95
N SER A 106 -17.88 -11.14 -11.28
CA SER A 106 -18.81 -11.24 -12.40
C SER A 106 -18.21 -10.57 -13.62
N LEU A 107 -18.36 -11.21 -14.77
CA LEU A 107 -17.81 -10.73 -16.02
C LEU A 107 -18.75 -10.99 -17.19
N SER A 108 -18.63 -10.14 -18.20
CA SER A 108 -19.38 -10.22 -19.44
C SER A 108 -18.41 -10.27 -20.61
N PHE A 109 -18.70 -11.08 -21.62
CA PHE A 109 -17.89 -11.13 -22.83
C PHE A 109 -18.73 -11.44 -24.06
N HIS A 110 -18.21 -11.03 -25.21
CA HIS A 110 -18.78 -11.37 -26.50
C HIS A 110 -18.20 -12.72 -26.96
N ARG A 111 -19.08 -13.66 -27.29
CA ARG A 111 -18.70 -14.98 -27.81
C ARG A 111 -19.08 -15.07 -29.27
N ARG A 112 -18.21 -15.67 -30.07
CA ARG A 112 -18.48 -16.12 -31.43
C ARG A 112 -18.02 -17.56 -31.55
N ILE A 113 -18.95 -18.47 -31.76
CA ILE A 113 -18.72 -19.90 -31.86
C ILE A 113 -19.15 -20.37 -33.24
N LEU A 114 -18.33 -21.20 -33.88
CA LEU A 114 -18.64 -21.92 -35.10
C LEU A 114 -18.51 -23.42 -34.83
N TYR A 115 -19.61 -24.15 -35.03
CA TYR A 115 -19.62 -25.61 -34.94
C TYR A 115 -20.17 -26.23 -36.23
N TRP A 116 -19.28 -26.93 -36.96
CA TRP A 116 -19.54 -27.55 -38.27
C TRP A 116 -20.01 -26.59 -39.37
N PHE A 117 -21.21 -26.03 -39.27
CA PHE A 117 -21.78 -24.99 -40.16
C PHE A 117 -22.73 -24.01 -39.44
N PHE A 118 -22.91 -24.16 -38.12
CA PHE A 118 -23.73 -23.25 -37.31
C PHE A 118 -22.87 -22.18 -36.65
N TYR A 119 -23.31 -20.93 -36.75
CA TYR A 119 -22.76 -19.81 -36.01
C TYR A 119 -23.63 -19.49 -34.82
N ASP A 120 -22.98 -19.21 -33.70
CA ASP A 120 -23.64 -18.73 -32.50
C ASP A 120 -22.83 -17.55 -31.94
N THR A 121 -23.47 -16.40 -31.86
CA THR A 121 -22.85 -15.14 -31.46
C THR A 121 -23.71 -14.41 -30.45
N GLY A 122 -23.10 -13.75 -29.49
CA GLY A 122 -23.80 -12.94 -28.51
C GLY A 122 -22.97 -12.61 -27.29
N ASN A 123 -23.58 -11.90 -26.35
CA ASN A 123 -22.95 -11.63 -25.06
C ASN A 123 -23.37 -12.68 -24.04
N ILE A 124 -22.44 -13.06 -23.18
CA ILE A 124 -22.68 -14.02 -22.11
C ILE A 124 -22.08 -13.50 -20.81
N ASN A 125 -22.79 -13.77 -19.72
CA ASN A 125 -22.31 -13.50 -18.38
C ASN A 125 -21.68 -14.76 -17.78
N ALA A 126 -20.57 -14.55 -17.10
CA ALA A 126 -19.87 -15.56 -16.35
C ALA A 126 -19.51 -15.04 -14.96
N SER A 127 -19.18 -15.96 -14.07
CA SER A 127 -18.79 -15.68 -12.70
C SER A 127 -17.62 -16.58 -12.33
N ALA A 128 -16.57 -15.97 -11.76
CA ALA A 128 -15.53 -16.65 -11.03
C ALA A 128 -15.94 -16.73 -9.55
N GLU A 129 -15.84 -17.92 -8.97
CA GLU A 129 -16.24 -18.23 -7.61
C GLU A 129 -15.03 -18.75 -6.83
N GLY A 130 -14.97 -18.41 -5.53
CA GLY A 130 -13.87 -18.80 -4.67
C GLY A 130 -12.57 -18.13 -5.13
N VAL A 131 -12.64 -16.82 -5.34
CA VAL A 131 -11.50 -15.97 -5.69
C VAL A 131 -10.75 -15.64 -4.41
N ASN A 132 -9.47 -15.99 -4.37
CA ASN A 132 -8.55 -15.63 -3.30
C ASN A 132 -7.43 -14.76 -3.88
N ILE A 133 -7.10 -13.68 -3.18
CA ILE A 133 -6.03 -12.75 -3.58
C ILE A 133 -5.22 -12.42 -2.34
N ASN A 134 -3.92 -12.66 -2.40
CA ASN A 134 -2.99 -12.48 -1.30
C ASN A 134 -1.87 -11.55 -1.77
N THR A 135 -1.90 -10.32 -1.31
CA THR A 135 -0.96 -9.28 -1.74
C THR A 135 -0.20 -8.71 -0.56
N VAL A 136 1.13 -8.84 -0.56
CA VAL A 136 2.02 -8.28 0.47
C VAL A 136 2.80 -7.11 -0.11
N LEU A 137 2.71 -5.96 0.55
CA LEU A 137 3.38 -4.71 0.18
C LEU A 137 4.48 -4.38 1.20
N SER A 138 5.72 -4.23 0.73
CA SER A 138 6.81 -3.73 1.59
C SER A 138 7.00 -2.23 1.41
N LEU A 139 7.21 -1.54 2.52
CA LEU A 139 7.37 -0.09 2.59
C LEU A 139 8.84 0.26 2.84
N ILE A 140 9.31 1.33 2.21
CA ILE A 140 10.68 1.83 2.36
C ILE A 140 10.70 3.35 2.38
N ARG A 141 11.79 3.91 2.89
CA ARG A 141 12.14 5.30 2.71
C ARG A 141 12.98 5.48 1.44
N ASP A 142 12.69 6.48 0.63
CA ASP A 142 13.60 6.89 -0.45
C ASP A 142 14.70 7.86 -0.02
N ASP A 143 15.57 8.26 -0.95
CA ASP A 143 16.70 9.14 -0.66
C ASP A 143 16.27 10.56 -0.29
N GLU A 144 15.07 10.99 -0.68
CA GLU A 144 14.47 12.26 -0.29
C GLU A 144 13.71 12.21 1.04
N GLY A 145 13.62 11.04 1.68
CA GLY A 145 12.91 10.86 2.94
C GLY A 145 11.39 10.72 2.79
N ARG A 146 10.90 10.31 1.61
CA ARG A 146 9.48 9.99 1.35
C ARG A 146 9.20 8.52 1.64
N LEU A 147 7.93 8.24 1.93
CA LEU A 147 7.41 6.88 2.03
C LEU A 147 7.15 6.31 0.63
N LYS A 148 7.62 5.09 0.38
CA LYS A 148 7.43 4.38 -0.89
C LYS A 148 7.07 2.92 -0.68
N ILE A 149 6.39 2.35 -1.67
CA ILE A 149 6.27 0.90 -1.85
C ILE A 149 7.55 0.43 -2.55
N ASN A 150 8.32 -0.42 -1.87
CA ASN A 150 9.55 -1.00 -2.38
C ASN A 150 9.26 -2.17 -3.33
N ASN A 151 8.49 -3.14 -2.81
CA ASN A 151 8.17 -4.35 -3.53
C ASN A 151 6.73 -4.78 -3.24
N ILE A 152 6.25 -5.66 -4.10
CA ILE A 152 4.95 -6.29 -3.99
C ILE A 152 5.08 -7.77 -4.32
N THR A 153 4.46 -8.61 -3.50
CA THR A 153 4.27 -10.03 -3.79
C THR A 153 2.78 -10.28 -3.89
N CYS A 154 2.32 -10.89 -4.99
CA CYS A 154 0.91 -11.19 -5.22
C CYS A 154 0.74 -12.66 -5.61
N ASP A 155 -0.20 -13.33 -4.96
CA ASP A 155 -0.74 -14.63 -5.37
C ASP A 155 -2.25 -14.49 -5.56
N ALA A 156 -2.77 -14.94 -6.70
CA ALA A 156 -4.19 -14.89 -7.01
C ALA A 156 -4.66 -16.25 -7.52
N LYS A 157 -5.77 -16.73 -6.95
CA LYS A 157 -6.30 -18.05 -7.26
C LYS A 157 -7.81 -18.03 -7.37
N ILE A 158 -8.29 -18.51 -8.51
CA ILE A 158 -9.71 -18.76 -8.77
C ILE A 158 -9.99 -20.26 -8.69
N ASN A 159 -10.87 -20.65 -7.76
CA ASN A 159 -11.28 -22.04 -7.58
C ASN A 159 -12.14 -22.55 -8.74
N LYS A 160 -13.16 -21.79 -9.13
CA LYS A 160 -14.11 -22.21 -10.17
C LYS A 160 -14.56 -21.05 -11.03
N MET A 161 -14.89 -21.36 -12.28
CA MET A 161 -15.56 -20.43 -13.17
C MET A 161 -16.82 -21.07 -13.75
N ARG A 162 -17.88 -20.28 -13.87
CA ARG A 162 -19.17 -20.68 -14.45
C ARG A 162 -19.59 -19.68 -15.50
N ALA A 163 -20.10 -20.16 -16.62
CA ALA A 163 -20.71 -19.31 -17.65
C ALA A 163 -22.12 -19.83 -17.94
N ARG A 164 -23.08 -18.92 -18.07
CA ARG A 164 -24.48 -19.26 -18.34
C ARG A 164 -24.72 -19.25 -19.84
N PHE A 165 -24.51 -20.38 -20.50
CA PHE A 165 -24.86 -20.53 -21.92
C PHE A 165 -26.37 -20.73 -22.04
N SER A 166 -27.07 -19.82 -22.72
CA SER A 166 -28.50 -19.95 -23.05
C SER A 166 -28.67 -20.46 -24.49
N GLY A 167 -29.63 -21.37 -24.71
CA GLY A 167 -29.97 -21.88 -26.06
C GLY A 167 -30.47 -23.34 -26.07
N THR A 168 -30.79 -23.84 -27.27
CA THR A 168 -31.43 -25.16 -27.51
C THR A 168 -30.45 -26.35 -27.60
N LEU A 169 -29.13 -26.13 -27.55
CA LEU A 169 -28.09 -27.16 -27.77
C LEU A 169 -27.35 -27.57 -26.49
N GLY A 170 -28.09 -27.96 -25.44
CA GLY A 170 -27.57 -28.21 -24.09
C GLY A 170 -26.28 -29.05 -23.99
N LYS A 171 -26.20 -30.20 -24.69
CA LYS A 171 -25.02 -31.09 -24.61
C LYS A 171 -23.75 -30.52 -25.27
N VAL A 172 -23.90 -29.67 -26.28
CA VAL A 172 -22.77 -29.01 -26.95
C VAL A 172 -22.19 -27.93 -26.03
N TYR A 173 -23.06 -27.24 -25.27
CA TYR A 173 -22.64 -26.28 -24.26
C TYR A 173 -21.90 -26.92 -23.07
N ASP A 174 -22.19 -28.17 -22.69
CA ASP A 174 -21.48 -28.81 -21.57
C ASP A 174 -19.98 -29.01 -21.83
N PHE A 175 -19.60 -29.35 -23.07
CA PHE A 175 -18.20 -29.47 -23.46
C PHE A 175 -17.54 -28.10 -23.63
N ILE A 176 -18.20 -27.21 -24.37
CA ILE A 176 -17.71 -25.87 -24.67
C ILE A 176 -17.54 -25.05 -23.39
N SER A 177 -18.50 -25.14 -22.47
CA SER A 177 -18.44 -24.41 -21.20
C SER A 177 -17.22 -24.79 -20.39
N LYS A 178 -16.90 -26.08 -20.26
CA LYS A 178 -15.70 -26.53 -19.51
C LYS A 178 -14.42 -25.99 -20.12
N PHE A 179 -14.28 -26.05 -21.44
CA PHE A 179 -13.07 -25.59 -22.12
C PHE A 179 -12.91 -24.06 -22.00
N LEU A 180 -13.95 -23.30 -22.35
CA LEU A 180 -13.92 -21.83 -22.31
C LEU A 180 -13.76 -21.30 -20.88
N THR A 181 -14.45 -21.89 -19.90
CA THR A 181 -14.32 -21.47 -18.49
C THR A 181 -12.94 -21.80 -17.92
N SER A 182 -12.30 -22.90 -18.35
CA SER A 182 -10.92 -23.21 -17.95
C SER A 182 -9.92 -22.21 -18.53
N GLY A 183 -10.03 -21.88 -19.81
CA GLY A 183 -9.18 -20.88 -20.48
C GLY A 183 -9.36 -19.49 -19.86
N MET A 184 -10.61 -19.05 -19.68
CA MET A 184 -10.90 -17.80 -19.00
C MET A 184 -10.35 -17.76 -17.57
N ARG A 185 -10.55 -18.83 -16.78
CA ARG A 185 -10.01 -18.91 -15.42
C ARG A 185 -8.50 -18.74 -15.41
N PHE A 186 -7.80 -19.38 -16.35
CA PHE A 186 -6.36 -19.24 -16.49
C PHE A 186 -5.95 -17.79 -16.80
N LEU A 187 -6.61 -17.15 -17.76
CA LEU A 187 -6.31 -15.75 -18.11
C LEU A 187 -6.60 -14.77 -16.99
N LEU A 188 -7.74 -14.92 -16.31
CA LEU A 188 -8.07 -14.09 -15.15
C LEU A 188 -7.02 -14.21 -14.05
N ASN A 189 -6.61 -15.43 -13.70
CA ASN A 189 -5.54 -15.65 -12.73
C ASN A 189 -4.23 -14.96 -13.15
N GLN A 190 -3.92 -14.97 -14.45
CA GLN A 190 -2.71 -14.31 -14.97
C GLN A 190 -2.80 -12.79 -15.00
N GLN A 191 -3.99 -12.19 -15.08
CA GLN A 191 -4.15 -10.74 -15.21
C GLN A 191 -4.32 -10.01 -13.88
N ILE A 192 -4.86 -10.67 -12.84
CA ILE A 192 -5.10 -10.04 -11.53
C ILE A 192 -3.79 -9.50 -10.91
N CYS A 193 -2.77 -10.33 -10.76
CA CYS A 193 -1.55 -9.90 -10.08
C CYS A 193 -0.74 -8.85 -10.83
N PRO A 194 -0.54 -8.93 -12.17
CA PRO A 194 0.09 -7.84 -12.91
C PRO A 194 -0.64 -6.50 -12.78
N ALA A 195 -1.97 -6.51 -12.78
CA ALA A 195 -2.75 -5.30 -12.55
C ALA A 195 -2.47 -4.73 -11.16
N LEU A 196 -2.62 -5.53 -10.09
CA LEU A 196 -2.37 -5.07 -8.72
C LEU A 196 -0.92 -4.62 -8.50
N ASN A 197 0.05 -5.29 -9.11
CA ASN A 197 1.46 -4.91 -9.06
C ASN A 197 1.68 -3.53 -9.69
N HIS A 198 1.06 -3.28 -10.85
CA HIS A 198 1.11 -1.97 -11.49
C HIS A 198 0.45 -0.90 -10.63
N SER A 199 -0.77 -1.17 -10.11
CA SER A 199 -1.51 -0.21 -9.30
C SER A 199 -0.77 0.16 -8.02
N ALA A 200 -0.14 -0.79 -7.34
CA ALA A 200 0.65 -0.51 -6.14
C ALA A 200 1.95 0.23 -6.46
N LEU A 201 2.75 -0.24 -7.42
CA LEU A 201 4.07 0.34 -7.67
C LEU A 201 4.02 1.67 -8.41
N VAL A 202 2.96 1.94 -9.16
CA VAL A 202 2.81 3.17 -9.95
C VAL A 202 1.79 4.10 -9.33
N HIS A 203 0.52 3.68 -9.21
CA HIS A 203 -0.55 4.57 -8.74
C HIS A 203 -0.42 4.92 -7.25
N VAL A 204 -0.18 3.94 -6.38
CA VAL A 204 0.00 4.22 -4.94
C VAL A 204 1.28 5.02 -4.69
N ASN A 205 2.39 4.68 -5.34
CA ASN A 205 3.63 5.46 -5.22
C ASN A 205 3.50 6.90 -5.73
N ALA A 206 2.73 7.13 -6.80
CA ALA A 206 2.42 8.47 -7.29
C ALA A 206 1.54 9.25 -6.30
N MET A 207 0.61 8.58 -5.63
CA MET A 207 -0.17 9.19 -4.54
C MET A 207 0.73 9.53 -3.34
N LEU A 208 1.63 8.63 -2.94
CA LEU A 208 2.58 8.87 -1.85
C LEU A 208 3.55 10.01 -2.17
N ASP A 209 3.91 10.23 -3.43
CA ASP A 209 4.71 11.38 -3.87
C ASP A 209 4.05 12.73 -3.62
N THR A 210 2.73 12.77 -3.49
CA THR A 210 2.01 14.01 -3.20
C THR A 210 2.17 14.46 -1.75
N ILE A 211 2.67 13.59 -0.87
CA ILE A 211 2.89 13.90 0.54
C ILE A 211 4.19 14.71 0.67
N PRO A 212 4.11 16.00 1.05
CA PRO A 212 5.29 16.85 1.09
C PRO A 212 6.21 16.47 2.26
N VAL A 213 7.50 16.30 1.95
CA VAL A 213 8.56 16.11 2.95
C VAL A 213 8.83 17.39 3.74
N ARG A 214 8.73 18.54 3.07
CA ARG A 214 8.93 19.86 3.67
C ARG A 214 7.73 20.73 3.38
N THR A 215 7.21 21.40 4.41
CA THR A 215 6.06 22.31 4.28
C THR A 215 6.32 23.61 5.00
N GLU A 216 5.87 24.70 4.40
CA GLU A 216 5.87 26.02 5.03
C GLU A 216 4.80 26.05 6.13
N VAL A 217 5.17 26.55 7.31
CA VAL A 217 4.24 26.75 8.42
C VAL A 217 3.76 28.20 8.42
N ASP A 218 4.67 29.15 8.19
CA ASP A 218 4.39 30.55 7.95
C ASP A 218 5.43 31.17 7.00
N GLN A 219 5.49 32.50 6.93
CA GLN A 219 6.39 33.25 6.03
C GLN A 219 7.88 33.17 6.42
N PHE A 220 8.20 32.64 7.59
CA PHE A 220 9.56 32.59 8.13
C PHE A 220 10.03 31.16 8.42
N ILE A 221 9.12 30.25 8.77
CA ILE A 221 9.47 28.90 9.19
C ILE A 221 8.79 27.82 8.36
N GLY A 222 9.57 26.82 7.99
CA GLY A 222 9.11 25.54 7.46
C GLY A 222 9.35 24.40 8.44
N ILE A 223 8.77 23.24 8.16
CA ILE A 223 8.96 22.00 8.90
C ILE A 223 9.35 20.85 7.97
N ASP A 224 10.36 20.09 8.37
CA ASP A 224 10.88 18.91 7.68
C ASP A 224 10.30 17.65 8.34
N TYR A 225 9.36 17.01 7.64
CA TYR A 225 8.77 15.71 7.92
C TYR A 225 9.37 14.61 7.03
N SER A 226 10.66 14.65 6.71
CA SER A 226 11.36 13.50 6.13
C SER A 226 11.35 12.31 7.09
N LEU A 227 11.12 11.12 6.55
CA LEU A 227 11.42 9.87 7.23
C LEU A 227 12.92 9.77 7.49
N ILE A 228 13.30 9.33 8.69
CA ILE A 228 14.71 9.20 9.09
C ILE A 228 15.23 7.77 9.03
N ASP A 229 14.34 6.80 8.88
CA ASP A 229 14.60 5.37 8.69
C ASP A 229 13.46 4.71 7.91
N ASP A 230 13.66 3.45 7.53
CA ASP A 230 12.61 2.66 6.90
C ASP A 230 11.48 2.36 7.90
N PRO A 231 10.21 2.34 7.46
CA PRO A 231 9.11 2.02 8.33
C PRO A 231 9.24 0.64 8.98
N VAL A 232 8.94 0.54 10.26
CA VAL A 232 9.06 -0.70 11.03
C VAL A 232 7.69 -1.34 11.20
N VAL A 233 7.51 -2.53 10.64
CA VAL A 233 6.28 -3.32 10.78
C VAL A 233 6.45 -4.36 11.88
N THR A 234 5.55 -4.33 12.86
CA THR A 234 5.39 -5.32 13.93
C THR A 234 4.08 -6.06 13.76
N SER A 235 3.80 -7.06 14.60
CA SER A 235 2.52 -7.79 14.55
C SER A 235 1.28 -6.98 14.92
N ARG A 236 1.43 -5.71 15.35
CA ARG A 236 0.32 -4.86 15.82
C ARG A 236 0.40 -3.42 15.32
N SER A 237 1.48 -3.06 14.63
CA SER A 237 1.68 -1.70 14.17
C SER A 237 2.66 -1.55 13.02
N LEU A 238 2.44 -0.50 12.25
CA LEU A 238 3.40 0.10 11.34
C LEU A 238 3.87 1.42 11.96
N ASP A 239 5.15 1.48 12.30
CA ASP A 239 5.79 2.63 12.94
C ASP A 239 6.65 3.39 11.93
N MET A 240 6.45 4.69 11.83
CA MET A 240 7.19 5.59 10.95
C MET A 240 7.84 6.69 11.77
N HIS A 241 9.16 6.86 11.64
CA HIS A 241 9.91 7.89 12.34
C HIS A 241 10.23 9.06 11.42
N PHE A 242 9.78 10.23 11.83
CA PHE A 242 9.92 11.48 11.10
C PHE A 242 10.90 12.40 11.81
N ARG A 243 11.62 13.18 11.01
CA ARG A 243 12.59 14.19 11.47
C ARG A 243 11.92 15.25 12.34
N GLY A 244 10.82 15.85 11.88
CA GLY A 244 10.02 16.81 12.65
C GLY A 244 10.79 18.06 13.08
N MET A 245 11.70 18.57 12.24
CA MET A 245 12.55 19.73 12.56
C MET A 245 12.08 20.98 11.82
N PHE A 246 12.07 22.13 12.50
CA PHE A 246 11.81 23.41 11.87
C PHE A 246 13.06 23.95 11.17
N PHE A 247 12.87 24.68 10.06
CA PHE A 247 13.94 25.39 9.35
C PHE A 247 13.49 26.79 8.97
N ASP A 248 14.43 27.74 8.91
CA ASP A 248 14.17 29.11 8.46
C ASP A 248 14.07 29.14 6.93
N LEU A 249 13.05 29.82 6.40
CA LEU A 249 12.84 29.99 4.96
C LEU A 249 13.79 31.05 4.36
N SER A 250 14.38 31.90 5.21
CA SER A 250 15.27 32.99 4.83
C SER A 250 16.71 32.54 4.54
N ASP A 251 17.10 31.35 5.00
CA ASP A 251 18.41 30.73 4.74
C ASP A 251 18.23 29.30 4.19
N PRO A 252 18.15 29.14 2.86
CA PRO A 252 17.97 27.83 2.21
C PRO A 252 19.15 26.85 2.43
N HIS A 253 20.30 27.32 2.93
CA HIS A 253 21.53 26.55 3.08
C HIS A 253 21.81 26.06 4.50
N GLN A 254 20.94 26.39 5.47
CA GLN A 254 21.12 25.94 6.84
C GLN A 254 20.70 24.47 6.99
N HIS A 255 21.64 23.56 6.69
CA HIS A 255 21.55 22.17 7.12
C HIS A 255 21.54 22.12 8.64
N ALA A 256 20.37 21.84 9.23
CA ALA A 256 20.17 21.29 10.57
C ALA A 256 21.18 21.78 11.63
N GLY A 257 21.26 23.10 11.81
CA GLY A 257 21.80 23.67 13.03
C GLY A 257 20.65 23.85 13.99
N GLU A 258 20.66 23.07 15.08
CA GLU A 258 19.88 23.30 16.31
C GLU A 258 19.53 24.79 16.44
N LEU A 259 18.24 25.15 16.41
CA LEU A 259 17.79 26.47 16.85
C LEU A 259 18.09 26.58 18.36
N ARG A 260 19.37 26.74 18.71
CA ARG A 260 19.79 27.12 20.05
C ARG A 260 19.25 28.52 20.26
N GLY A 261 18.17 28.61 21.02
CA GLY A 261 17.77 29.87 21.61
C GLY A 261 18.94 30.39 22.44
N GLU A 262 19.62 31.41 21.94
CA GLU A 262 20.54 32.23 22.72
C GLU A 262 19.76 32.77 23.93
N PRO A 263 20.24 32.60 25.18
CA PRO A 263 19.54 33.12 26.36
C PRO A 263 19.59 34.65 26.33
N GLY A 264 18.50 35.28 25.89
CA GLY A 264 18.40 36.75 25.84
C GLY A 264 17.51 37.33 24.75
N ASP A 265 16.96 36.54 23.82
CA ASP A 265 16.02 37.08 22.82
C ASP A 265 14.69 37.49 23.50
N PRO A 266 14.30 38.78 23.47
CA PRO A 266 13.06 39.26 24.07
C PRO A 266 11.77 38.67 23.46
N ARG A 267 11.87 37.85 22.39
CA ARG A 267 10.73 37.12 21.81
C ARG A 267 10.42 35.78 22.48
N VAL A 268 11.27 35.25 23.36
CA VAL A 268 11.08 33.92 23.98
C VAL A 268 10.64 34.06 25.44
N ARG A 269 9.39 33.68 25.74
CA ARG A 269 8.88 33.53 27.12
C ARG A 269 9.25 32.15 27.71
N PRO A 270 9.26 31.99 29.04
CA PRO A 270 9.84 30.82 29.73
C PRO A 270 9.20 29.47 29.41
N ASP A 271 8.00 29.48 28.83
CA ASP A 271 7.30 28.29 28.36
C ASP A 271 7.47 28.22 26.83
N GLY A 272 8.63 27.74 26.39
CA GLY A 272 9.17 27.83 25.03
C GLY A 272 8.39 27.12 23.93
N LEU A 273 7.12 27.48 23.70
CA LEU A 273 6.37 27.08 22.51
C LEU A 273 5.53 28.27 21.96
N PRO A 274 5.77 28.70 20.70
CA PRO A 274 5.02 29.78 20.06
C PRO A 274 3.51 29.49 20.06
N ARG A 275 2.68 30.54 20.17
CA ARG A 275 1.21 30.41 20.14
C ARG A 275 0.70 29.68 18.90
N SER A 276 1.34 29.88 17.74
CA SER A 276 1.05 29.22 16.46
C SER A 276 1.26 27.70 16.52
N VAL A 277 2.33 27.24 17.16
CA VAL A 277 2.60 25.80 17.37
C VAL A 277 1.56 25.18 18.30
N ARG A 278 1.07 25.94 19.29
CA ARG A 278 -0.02 25.50 20.19
C ARG A 278 -1.37 25.38 19.48
N VAL A 279 -1.61 26.19 18.44
CA VAL A 279 -2.80 26.12 17.58
C VAL A 279 -2.69 24.93 16.61
N LEU A 280 -1.51 24.67 16.07
CA LEU A 280 -1.22 23.50 15.23
C LEU A 280 -1.36 22.17 15.98
N LEU A 281 -0.89 22.09 17.23
CA LEU A 281 -1.12 20.93 18.09
C LEU A 281 -2.62 20.71 18.41
N ARG A 282 -3.43 21.77 18.41
CA ARG A 282 -4.90 21.66 18.52
C ARG A 282 -5.57 21.26 17.21
N GLN A 283 -5.03 21.65 16.06
CA GLN A 283 -5.52 21.27 14.73
C GLN A 283 -5.18 19.83 14.35
N TRP A 284 -4.03 19.31 14.81
CA TRP A 284 -3.71 17.87 14.74
C TRP A 284 -4.63 16.99 15.60
N ASN A 285 -5.43 17.58 16.48
CA ASN A 285 -6.38 16.87 17.35
C ASN A 285 -7.79 16.70 16.73
N VAL A 286 -7.91 16.73 15.39
CA VAL A 286 -9.16 16.47 14.64
C VAL A 286 -8.75 15.61 13.44
N ARG A 287 -9.05 14.31 13.31
CA ARG A 287 -10.31 13.61 13.55
C ARG A 287 -10.03 12.08 13.60
N VAL A 288 -9.80 11.52 14.79
CA VAL A 288 -10.08 10.10 15.04
C VAL A 288 -11.53 10.05 15.52
N LEU A 289 -12.33 9.24 14.83
CA LEU A 289 -13.79 9.19 14.89
C LEU A 289 -14.35 9.26 16.32
N GLN A 290 -15.31 10.19 16.52
CA GLN A 290 -16.30 10.10 17.59
C GLN A 290 -17.05 8.76 17.44
N GLY A 291 -16.79 7.85 18.36
CA GLY A 291 -17.55 6.64 18.59
C GLY A 291 -17.86 6.51 20.08
N GLY A 292 -19.08 6.92 20.44
CA GLY A 292 -19.91 6.60 21.61
C GLY A 292 -19.30 6.18 22.95
N GLY A 293 -19.75 6.84 24.02
CA GLY A 293 -19.73 6.30 25.38
C GLY A 293 -19.89 7.35 26.48
N LEU A 294 -21.12 7.81 26.71
CA LEU A 294 -21.49 8.57 27.91
C LEU A 294 -21.48 7.59 29.11
N PRO A 295 -20.84 7.88 30.26
CA PRO A 295 -21.09 7.12 31.47
C PRO A 295 -22.33 7.69 32.18
N ASP A 296 -23.33 6.83 32.38
CA ASP A 296 -24.45 7.10 33.27
C ASP A 296 -23.93 7.43 34.68
N GLY A 297 -24.23 8.65 35.12
CA GLY A 297 -24.03 9.08 36.50
C GLY A 297 -25.21 8.61 37.35
N HIS A 298 -24.98 7.60 38.19
CA HIS A 298 -25.84 7.29 39.33
C HIS A 298 -25.81 8.45 40.33
N HIS A 299 -26.89 9.22 40.40
CA HIS A 299 -27.23 10.02 41.58
C HIS A 299 -27.84 9.09 42.63
N HIS A 300 -27.14 8.88 43.73
CA HIS A 300 -27.75 8.42 44.98
C HIS A 300 -28.02 9.63 45.87
N GLU A 301 -29.31 9.79 46.16
CA GLU A 301 -29.93 10.69 47.11
C GLU A 301 -29.54 10.29 48.55
N LYS A 302 -29.06 11.28 49.33
CA LYS A 302 -29.32 11.46 50.75
C LYS A 302 -28.99 12.89 51.18
#